data_AF-A0A0D2WWU6-F1
#
_entry.id   AF-A0A0D2WWU6-F1
#
_cell.length_a   1.000
_cell.length_b   1.000
_cell.length_c   1.000
_cell.angle_alpha   90.00
_cell.angle_beta   90.00
_cell.angle_gamma   90.00
#
_symmetry.space_group_name_H-M   'P 1'
#
loop_
_entity.id
_entity.type
_entity.pdbx_description
1 polymer ?
#
loop_
_entity_poly.entity_id
_entity_poly.type
_entity_poly.pdbx_seq_one_letter_code
_entity_poly.pdbx_strand_id
1 'polypeptide(L)'
;MSAKGHSKATTSSGLPLDVVRLRDAYDVALLKGLYDQLMVPSFGMFESELEACETWEELLNPATRDSVRDEYDLHAVCLLDDSPEVASKPAVERIAAAVMCEYYPKSNCGLMTYIAVADSMRKHGLGRVLVSETLAALHQSAQAAGKAGCAAVFLETNSDAVDAEKDVMVPAERRKVLHRLGFRILDCTYVQPALSAEQEKCTDLLLAVHNSFLGDTPVAELPAATASAAAATAAGALTRKTLSSPLILAFMEEFFSVLMGAESLKTDADFLAIQKELQPQKVVTAQD
;
A
#
# COMPACT_ATOMS: atom_id res chain seq x y z
N MET A 1 -30.26 4.93 4.90
CA MET A 1 -29.27 4.68 5.96
C MET A 1 -28.23 3.74 5.36
N SER A 2 -26.99 4.18 5.21
CA SER A 2 -25.93 3.27 4.71
C SER A 2 -25.68 2.20 5.78
N ALA A 3 -25.60 0.93 5.39
CA ALA A 3 -25.09 -0.10 6.29
C ALA A 3 -23.65 0.27 6.67
N LYS A 4 -23.28 0.09 7.93
CA LYS A 4 -21.91 0.39 8.42
C LYS A 4 -20.92 -0.35 7.52
N GLY A 5 -19.93 0.35 6.96
CA GLY A 5 -18.93 -0.21 6.03
C GLY A 5 -19.29 -0.24 4.55
N HIS A 6 -20.53 0.13 4.16
CA HIS A 6 -20.91 0.32 2.75
C HIS A 6 -20.98 1.80 2.38
N SER A 7 -20.59 2.13 1.15
CA SER A 7 -20.83 3.44 0.55
C SER A 7 -20.97 3.34 -0.96
N LYS A 8 -21.52 4.38 -1.61
CA LYS A 8 -21.62 4.45 -3.06
C LYS A 8 -20.50 5.31 -3.62
N ALA A 9 -19.92 4.85 -4.73
CA ALA A 9 -18.97 5.61 -5.51
C ALA A 9 -19.36 5.60 -6.99
N THR A 10 -18.74 6.48 -7.75
CA THR A 10 -18.88 6.50 -9.21
C THR A 10 -17.53 6.82 -9.81
N THR A 11 -17.12 6.07 -10.83
CA THR A 11 -15.86 6.36 -11.51
C THR A 11 -15.97 7.63 -12.36
N SER A 12 -14.83 8.14 -12.84
CA SER A 12 -14.84 9.25 -13.81
C SER A 12 -15.53 8.91 -15.13
N SER A 13 -15.70 7.62 -15.46
CA SER A 13 -16.46 7.18 -16.63
C SER A 13 -17.95 6.99 -16.35
N GLY A 14 -18.42 7.30 -15.13
CA GLY A 14 -19.83 7.17 -14.75
C GLY A 14 -20.25 5.76 -14.29
N LEU A 15 -19.31 4.83 -14.10
CA LEU A 15 -19.63 3.47 -13.64
C LEU A 15 -20.04 3.52 -12.16
N PRO A 16 -21.27 3.13 -11.79
CA PRO A 16 -21.72 3.10 -10.40
C PRO A 16 -21.09 1.92 -9.65
N LEU A 17 -20.72 2.15 -8.39
CA LEU A 17 -20.04 1.17 -7.55
C LEU A 17 -20.64 1.12 -6.16
N ASP A 18 -20.69 -0.09 -5.59
CA ASP A 18 -20.84 -0.31 -4.16
C ASP A 18 -19.46 -0.55 -3.55
N VAL A 19 -19.05 0.29 -2.61
CA VAL A 19 -17.79 0.17 -1.88
C VAL A 19 -18.07 -0.56 -0.59
N VAL A 20 -17.39 -1.68 -0.37
CA VAL A 20 -17.49 -2.49 0.84
C VAL A 20 -16.15 -2.51 1.55
N ARG A 21 -16.10 -2.02 2.80
CA ARG A 21 -14.91 -2.12 3.66
C ARG A 21 -15.09 -3.30 4.60
N LEU A 22 -14.44 -4.43 4.31
CA LEU A 22 -14.64 -5.69 5.03
C LEU A 22 -14.21 -5.64 6.51
N ARG A 23 -13.34 -4.70 6.90
CA ARG A 23 -13.04 -4.45 8.32
C ARG A 23 -14.26 -3.94 9.09
N ASP A 24 -15.12 -3.15 8.45
CA ASP A 24 -16.32 -2.55 9.04
C ASP A 24 -17.58 -3.40 8.81
N ALA A 25 -17.62 -4.09 7.67
CA ALA A 25 -18.73 -4.93 7.19
C ALA A 25 -18.21 -6.32 6.84
N TYR A 26 -17.75 -7.07 7.84
CA TYR A 26 -17.15 -8.38 7.61
C TYR A 26 -18.14 -9.35 6.96
N ASP A 27 -17.75 -9.87 5.80
CA ASP A 27 -18.47 -10.89 5.04
C ASP A 27 -17.44 -11.91 4.52
N VAL A 28 -17.44 -13.10 5.11
CA VAL A 28 -16.50 -14.17 4.78
C VAL A 28 -16.70 -14.70 3.35
N ALA A 29 -17.94 -14.71 2.84
CA ALA A 29 -18.21 -15.18 1.48
C ALA A 29 -17.65 -14.17 0.46
N LEU A 30 -17.79 -12.87 0.76
CA LEU A 30 -17.20 -11.82 -0.07
C LEU A 30 -15.67 -11.83 -0.01
N LEU A 31 -15.08 -12.04 1.18
CA LEU A 31 -13.63 -12.17 1.34
C LEU A 31 -13.06 -13.34 0.52
N LYS A 32 -13.67 -14.54 0.62
CA LYS A 32 -13.27 -15.71 -0.16
C LYS A 32 -13.45 -15.50 -1.65
N GLY A 33 -14.58 -14.90 -2.06
CA GLY A 33 -14.82 -14.55 -3.46
C GLY A 33 -13.76 -13.60 -4.01
N LEU A 34 -13.37 -12.58 -3.24
CA LEU A 34 -12.28 -11.65 -3.59
C LEU A 34 -10.94 -12.37 -3.68
N TYR A 35 -10.64 -13.26 -2.74
CA TYR A 35 -9.42 -14.05 -2.75
C TYR A 35 -9.30 -14.88 -4.03
N ASP A 36 -10.30 -15.73 -4.28
CA ASP A 36 -10.29 -16.71 -5.36
C ASP A 36 -10.40 -16.07 -6.75
N GLN A 37 -11.26 -15.05 -6.90
CA GLN A 37 -11.57 -14.49 -8.22
C GLN A 37 -10.61 -13.38 -8.64
N LEU A 38 -9.91 -12.75 -7.68
CA LEU A 38 -9.13 -11.56 -7.95
C LEU A 38 -7.69 -11.66 -7.46
N MET A 39 -7.46 -12.07 -6.20
CA MET A 39 -6.10 -12.11 -5.65
C MET A 39 -5.29 -13.28 -6.18
N VAL A 40 -5.84 -14.50 -6.18
CA VAL A 40 -5.16 -15.69 -6.72
C VAL A 40 -4.78 -15.51 -8.20
N PRO A 41 -5.66 -15.02 -9.10
CA PRO A 41 -5.26 -14.76 -10.49
C PRO A 41 -4.22 -13.64 -10.63
N SER A 42 -4.18 -12.68 -9.71
CA SER A 42 -3.27 -11.53 -9.78
C SER A 42 -1.91 -11.76 -9.14
N PHE A 43 -1.82 -12.61 -8.11
CA PHE A 43 -0.64 -12.78 -7.26
C PHE A 43 -0.30 -14.26 -6.97
N GLY A 44 -1.27 -15.17 -7.08
CA GLY A 44 -1.10 -16.58 -6.69
C GLY A 44 -0.22 -17.42 -7.63
N MET A 45 0.31 -16.84 -8.72
CA MET A 45 1.31 -17.52 -9.55
C MET A 45 2.70 -17.58 -8.88
N PHE A 46 2.91 -16.80 -7.82
CA PHE A 46 4.10 -16.85 -6.97
C PHE A 46 3.67 -17.23 -5.57
N GLU A 47 3.85 -18.51 -5.20
CA GLU A 47 3.37 -19.07 -3.92
C GLU A 47 3.85 -18.29 -2.69
N SER A 48 4.97 -17.58 -2.79
CA SER A 48 5.54 -16.78 -1.71
C SER A 48 5.02 -15.33 -1.61
N GLU A 49 4.29 -14.84 -2.62
CA GLU A 49 3.88 -13.42 -2.69
C GLU A 49 2.46 -13.16 -2.21
N LEU A 50 1.62 -14.20 -2.10
CA LEU A 50 0.23 -14.06 -1.67
C LEU A 50 0.02 -14.74 -0.31
N GLU A 51 -0.35 -13.94 0.69
CA GLU A 51 -0.72 -14.45 2.00
C GLU A 51 -1.96 -15.37 1.93
N ALA A 52 -2.04 -16.34 2.84
CA ALA A 52 -3.14 -17.29 2.87
C ALA A 52 -4.49 -16.60 3.21
N CYS A 53 -5.58 -17.05 2.61
CA CYS A 53 -6.92 -16.50 2.85
C CYS A 53 -7.32 -16.61 4.33
N GLU A 54 -6.91 -17.71 4.99
CA GLU A 54 -7.18 -17.98 6.39
C GLU A 54 -6.60 -16.89 7.29
N THR A 55 -5.42 -16.37 6.97
CA THR A 55 -4.80 -15.27 7.70
C THR A 55 -5.64 -13.99 7.59
N TRP A 56 -6.17 -13.68 6.41
CA TRP A 56 -7.07 -12.53 6.22
C TRP A 56 -8.41 -12.71 6.94
N GLU A 57 -8.95 -13.94 6.94
CA GLU A 57 -10.16 -14.27 7.71
C GLU A 57 -9.94 -13.97 9.20
N GLU A 58 -8.83 -14.43 9.77
CA GLU A 58 -8.49 -14.20 11.17
C GLU A 58 -8.34 -12.71 11.53
N LEU A 59 -7.67 -11.94 10.66
CA LEU A 59 -7.38 -10.51 10.88
C LEU A 59 -8.55 -9.57 10.59
N LEU A 60 -9.54 -9.98 9.78
CA LEU A 60 -10.72 -9.17 9.47
C LEU A 60 -11.93 -9.54 10.32
N ASN A 61 -12.05 -10.80 10.75
CA ASN A 61 -13.18 -11.29 11.51
C ASN A 61 -13.26 -10.63 12.90
N PRO A 62 -14.35 -9.91 13.23
CA PRO A 62 -14.52 -9.26 14.53
C PRO A 62 -14.47 -10.21 15.73
N ALA A 63 -14.70 -11.52 15.53
CA ALA A 63 -14.62 -12.51 16.59
C ALA A 63 -13.19 -12.92 16.96
N THR A 64 -12.22 -12.69 16.07
CA THR A 64 -10.83 -13.18 16.24
C THR A 64 -9.80 -12.06 16.16
N ARG A 65 -10.04 -11.01 15.38
CA ARG A 65 -9.03 -10.01 15.03
C ARG A 65 -8.36 -9.32 16.24
N ASP A 66 -9.12 -9.04 17.29
CA ASP A 66 -8.61 -8.40 18.52
C ASP A 66 -7.79 -9.37 19.40
N SER A 67 -7.67 -10.65 19.00
CA SER A 67 -6.95 -11.69 19.74
C SER A 67 -5.79 -12.32 18.98
N VAL A 68 -5.71 -12.10 17.66
CA VAL A 68 -4.71 -12.73 16.79
C VAL A 68 -3.48 -11.84 16.62
N ARG A 69 -3.66 -10.54 16.42
CA ARG A 69 -2.54 -9.62 16.19
C ARG A 69 -2.91 -8.18 16.51
N ASP A 70 -2.30 -7.63 17.56
CA ASP A 70 -2.47 -6.23 17.99
C ASP A 70 -1.44 -5.27 17.35
N GLU A 71 -0.68 -5.76 16.37
CA GLU A 71 0.48 -5.05 15.83
C GLU A 71 0.13 -4.12 14.66
N TYR A 72 -0.94 -4.42 13.91
CA TYR A 72 -1.46 -3.61 12.83
C TYR A 72 -2.94 -3.93 12.56
N ASP A 73 -3.64 -3.00 11.92
CA ASP A 73 -5.02 -3.20 11.47
C ASP A 73 -5.04 -3.60 9.99
N LEU A 74 -5.50 -4.81 9.66
CA LEU A 74 -5.77 -5.19 8.27
C LEU A 74 -7.09 -4.58 7.78
N HIS A 75 -7.06 -4.03 6.57
CA HIS A 75 -8.20 -3.54 5.82
C HIS A 75 -8.29 -4.23 4.47
N ALA A 76 -9.51 -4.55 4.05
CA ALA A 76 -9.84 -4.93 2.69
C ALA A 76 -10.98 -4.05 2.18
N VAL A 77 -10.75 -3.35 1.08
CA VAL A 77 -11.78 -2.57 0.39
C VAL A 77 -12.10 -3.26 -0.93
N CYS A 78 -13.35 -3.63 -1.10
CA CYS A 78 -13.88 -4.26 -2.31
C CYS A 78 -14.82 -3.28 -3.04
N LEU A 79 -14.64 -3.15 -4.34
CA LEU A 79 -15.55 -2.43 -5.22
C LEU A 79 -16.41 -3.45 -5.96
N LEU A 80 -17.72 -3.33 -5.80
CA LEU A 80 -18.71 -4.12 -6.52
C LEU A 80 -19.30 -3.29 -7.65
N ASP A 81 -19.46 -3.89 -8.83
CA ASP A 81 -20.25 -3.32 -9.91
C ASP A 81 -21.71 -3.20 -9.47
N ASP A 82 -22.21 -1.97 -9.48
CA ASP A 82 -23.58 -1.63 -9.08
C ASP A 82 -24.41 -1.18 -10.28
N SER A 83 -23.96 -1.52 -11.50
CA SER A 83 -24.71 -1.24 -12.72
C SER A 83 -26.03 -2.00 -12.72
N PRO A 84 -27.13 -1.40 -13.22
CA PRO A 84 -28.47 -2.01 -13.16
C PRO A 84 -28.55 -3.44 -13.71
N GLU A 85 -27.70 -3.77 -14.68
CA GLU A 85 -27.63 -5.07 -15.36
C GLU A 85 -27.13 -6.20 -14.45
N VAL A 86 -26.32 -5.86 -13.44
CA VAL A 86 -25.69 -6.82 -12.53
C VAL A 86 -26.05 -6.60 -11.07
N ALA A 87 -26.69 -5.49 -10.70
CA ALA A 87 -27.01 -5.13 -9.32
C ALA A 87 -27.88 -6.16 -8.57
N SER A 88 -28.65 -6.98 -9.29
CA SER A 88 -29.44 -8.07 -8.68
C SER A 88 -28.64 -9.35 -8.41
N LYS A 89 -27.40 -9.44 -8.90
CA LYS A 89 -26.53 -10.61 -8.68
C LYS A 89 -25.94 -10.62 -7.27
N PRO A 90 -25.57 -11.79 -6.75
CA PRO A 90 -24.83 -11.90 -5.48
C PRO A 90 -23.57 -11.02 -5.49
N ALA A 91 -23.19 -10.46 -4.32
CA ALA A 91 -22.01 -9.59 -4.20
C ALA A 91 -20.72 -10.22 -4.76
N VAL A 92 -20.53 -11.52 -4.53
CA VAL A 92 -19.37 -12.28 -5.02
C VAL A 92 -19.27 -12.32 -6.55
N GLU A 93 -20.38 -12.18 -7.27
CA GLU A 93 -20.41 -12.15 -8.75
C GLU A 93 -20.25 -10.73 -9.32
N ARG A 94 -20.19 -9.71 -8.45
CA ARG A 94 -20.08 -8.30 -8.82
C ARG A 94 -18.72 -7.71 -8.50
N ILE A 95 -17.77 -8.50 -7.99
CA ILE A 95 -16.43 -8.03 -7.62
C ILE A 95 -15.73 -7.44 -8.84
N ALA A 96 -15.50 -6.13 -8.82
CA ALA A 96 -14.87 -5.40 -9.91
C ALA A 96 -13.40 -5.10 -9.62
N ALA A 97 -13.07 -4.80 -8.36
CA ALA A 97 -11.71 -4.51 -7.93
C ALA A 97 -11.59 -4.61 -6.41
N ALA A 98 -10.36 -4.75 -5.91
CA ALA A 98 -10.10 -4.71 -4.48
C ALA A 98 -8.69 -4.23 -4.14
N VAL A 99 -8.53 -3.80 -2.90
CA VAL A 99 -7.26 -3.43 -2.29
C VAL A 99 -7.17 -3.98 -0.88
N MET A 100 -6.01 -4.51 -0.53
CA MET A 100 -5.62 -4.90 0.83
C MET A 100 -4.59 -3.88 1.33
N CYS A 101 -4.75 -3.42 2.57
CA CYS A 101 -3.82 -2.49 3.19
C CYS A 101 -3.82 -2.61 4.71
N GLU A 102 -2.68 -2.32 5.31
CA GLU A 102 -2.44 -2.40 6.75
C GLU A 102 -2.26 -0.99 7.32
N TYR A 103 -2.75 -0.76 8.53
CA TYR A 103 -2.41 0.43 9.31
C TYR A 103 -1.55 0.04 10.52
N TYR A 104 -0.39 0.66 10.61
CA TYR A 104 0.65 0.44 11.62
C TYR A 104 0.58 1.55 12.69
N PRO A 105 0.04 1.27 13.89
CA PRO A 105 -0.33 2.30 14.86
C PRO A 105 0.85 2.98 15.56
N LYS A 106 2.03 2.34 15.68
CA LYS A 106 3.18 2.96 16.37
C LYS A 106 3.82 4.05 15.51
N SER A 107 4.01 3.77 14.22
CA SER A 107 4.51 4.68 13.19
C SER A 107 3.42 5.59 12.62
N ASN A 108 2.15 5.27 12.86
CA ASN A 108 0.99 5.95 12.29
C ASN A 108 1.02 5.96 10.74
N CYS A 109 1.55 4.90 10.14
CA CYS A 109 1.67 4.75 8.69
C CYS A 109 0.76 3.63 8.19
N GLY A 110 0.48 3.61 6.90
CA GLY A 110 -0.16 2.48 6.26
C GLY A 110 0.68 1.91 5.13
N LEU A 111 0.43 0.65 4.79
CA LEU A 111 1.02 -0.04 3.65
C LEU A 111 -0.12 -0.53 2.76
N MET A 112 0.00 -0.35 1.45
CA MET A 112 -0.93 -0.89 0.47
C MET A 112 -0.28 -2.08 -0.23
N THR A 113 -0.58 -3.28 0.26
CA THR A 113 0.12 -4.51 -0.13
C THR A 113 -0.41 -5.10 -1.44
N TYR A 114 -1.73 -5.19 -1.60
CA TYR A 114 -2.34 -5.76 -2.80
C TYR A 114 -3.34 -4.81 -3.42
N ILE A 115 -3.26 -4.59 -4.73
CA ILE A 115 -4.28 -3.86 -5.50
C ILE A 115 -4.56 -4.61 -6.80
N ALA A 116 -5.82 -4.96 -7.02
CA ALA A 116 -6.22 -5.74 -8.18
C ALA A 116 -7.54 -5.24 -8.77
N VAL A 117 -7.66 -5.36 -10.10
CA VAL A 117 -8.85 -4.98 -10.86
C VAL A 117 -9.17 -6.11 -11.81
N ALA A 118 -10.42 -6.59 -11.79
CA ALA A 118 -10.88 -7.64 -12.67
C ALA A 118 -10.63 -7.25 -14.14
N ASP A 119 -10.19 -8.20 -14.96
CA ASP A 119 -9.74 -7.92 -16.33
C ASP A 119 -10.79 -7.22 -17.19
N SER A 120 -12.06 -7.64 -17.05
CA SER A 120 -13.21 -7.04 -17.71
C SER A 120 -13.52 -5.61 -17.27
N MET A 121 -12.99 -5.19 -16.12
CA MET A 121 -13.27 -3.90 -15.47
C MET A 121 -12.07 -2.93 -15.50
N ARG A 122 -10.96 -3.34 -16.14
CA ARG A 122 -9.78 -2.48 -16.31
C ARG A 122 -10.12 -1.25 -17.15
N LYS A 123 -9.34 -0.18 -16.96
CA LYS A 123 -9.49 1.13 -17.66
C LYS A 123 -10.78 1.91 -17.37
N HIS A 124 -11.59 1.48 -16.38
CA HIS A 124 -12.74 2.24 -15.88
C HIS A 124 -12.42 3.21 -14.73
N GLY A 125 -11.15 3.36 -14.35
CA GLY A 125 -10.72 4.28 -13.29
C GLY A 125 -10.85 3.73 -11.86
N LEU A 126 -11.11 2.42 -11.71
CA LEU A 126 -11.29 1.75 -10.42
C LEU A 126 -10.10 1.90 -9.47
N GLY A 127 -8.87 1.88 -9.98
CA GLY A 127 -7.67 2.07 -9.13
C GLY A 127 -7.66 3.41 -8.39
N ARG A 128 -8.20 4.49 -8.98
CA ARG A 128 -8.29 5.79 -8.29
C ARG A 128 -9.32 5.76 -7.16
N VAL A 129 -10.43 5.05 -7.37
CA VAL A 129 -11.44 4.86 -6.33
C VAL A 129 -10.84 4.05 -5.19
N LEU A 130 -10.18 2.92 -5.48
CA LEU A 130 -9.49 2.11 -4.47
C LEU A 130 -8.50 2.93 -3.64
N VAL A 131 -7.60 3.70 -4.28
CA VAL A 131 -6.64 4.53 -3.54
C VAL A 131 -7.34 5.55 -2.66
N SER A 132 -8.37 6.24 -3.15
CA SER A 132 -9.14 7.19 -2.35
C SER A 132 -9.78 6.52 -1.12
N GLU A 133 -10.35 5.33 -1.31
CA GLU A 133 -10.99 4.56 -0.24
C GLU A 133 -9.98 3.99 0.77
N THR A 134 -8.81 3.56 0.31
CA THR A 134 -7.67 3.16 1.15
C THR A 134 -7.21 4.32 2.03
N LEU A 135 -6.97 5.50 1.44
CA LEU A 135 -6.55 6.68 2.21
C LEU A 135 -7.58 7.05 3.28
N ALA A 136 -8.88 6.99 2.93
CA ALA A 136 -9.96 7.26 3.88
C ALA A 136 -9.99 6.22 5.03
N ALA A 137 -9.87 4.94 4.72
CA ALA A 137 -9.86 3.86 5.71
C ALA A 137 -8.68 3.97 6.67
N LEU A 138 -7.46 4.20 6.15
CA LEU A 138 -6.25 4.35 6.97
C LEU A 138 -6.28 5.63 7.82
N HIS A 139 -6.85 6.73 7.29
CA HIS A 139 -7.06 7.95 8.06
C HIS A 139 -8.05 7.72 9.21
N GLN A 140 -9.11 6.93 8.99
CA GLN A 140 -10.06 6.57 10.04
C GLN A 140 -9.42 5.71 11.14
N SER A 141 -8.59 4.73 10.79
CA SER A 141 -7.86 3.92 11.79
C SER A 141 -6.87 4.76 12.59
N ALA A 142 -6.17 5.69 11.95
CA ALA A 142 -5.33 6.65 12.65
C ALA A 142 -6.10 7.50 13.66
N GLN A 143 -7.30 7.98 13.28
CA GLN A 143 -8.17 8.71 14.19
C GLN A 143 -8.68 7.86 15.35
N ALA A 144 -9.04 6.60 15.10
CA ALA A 144 -9.41 5.64 16.14
C ALA A 144 -8.26 5.37 17.12
N ALA A 145 -7.01 5.40 16.64
CA ALA A 145 -5.79 5.33 17.45
C ALA A 145 -5.38 6.67 18.13
N GLY A 146 -6.26 7.69 18.09
CA GLY A 146 -6.03 8.98 18.75
C GLY A 146 -5.07 9.92 18.00
N LYS A 147 -4.81 9.68 16.71
CA LYS A 147 -3.98 10.54 15.85
C LYS A 147 -4.88 11.51 15.06
N ALA A 148 -4.30 12.57 14.50
CA ALA A 148 -5.03 13.49 13.63
C ALA A 148 -5.39 12.87 12.27
N GLY A 149 -4.62 11.85 11.86
CA GLY A 149 -4.71 11.17 10.56
C GLY A 149 -3.47 10.33 10.31
N CYS A 150 -3.54 9.45 9.31
CA CYS A 150 -2.39 8.65 8.89
C CYS A 150 -1.26 9.57 8.42
N ALA A 151 -0.02 9.28 8.81
CA ALA A 151 1.15 10.11 8.56
C ALA A 151 1.77 9.88 7.18
N ALA A 152 1.70 8.65 6.67
CA ALA A 152 2.10 8.28 5.32
C ALA A 152 1.42 6.98 4.91
N VAL A 153 1.18 6.81 3.61
CA VAL A 153 0.74 5.55 3.02
C VAL A 153 1.75 5.12 1.98
N PHE A 154 2.39 3.98 2.26
CA PHE A 154 3.43 3.36 1.47
C PHE A 154 2.86 2.27 0.56
N LEU A 155 3.66 1.90 -0.45
CA LEU A 155 3.48 0.68 -1.21
C LEU A 155 4.86 0.15 -1.64
N GLU A 156 4.91 -1.12 -2.03
CA GLU A 156 6.10 -1.75 -2.58
C GLU A 156 5.91 -2.00 -4.08
N THR A 157 6.99 -1.87 -4.86
CA THR A 157 6.95 -2.19 -6.29
C THR A 157 8.31 -2.68 -6.77
N ASN A 158 8.33 -3.62 -7.71
CA ASN A 158 9.58 -4.18 -8.23
C ASN A 158 10.42 -3.12 -8.95
N SER A 159 11.73 -3.21 -8.71
CA SER A 159 12.75 -2.54 -9.50
C SER A 159 12.89 -3.19 -10.89
N ASP A 160 13.71 -2.59 -11.75
CA ASP A 160 14.03 -3.18 -13.07
C ASP A 160 15.02 -4.35 -12.99
N ALA A 161 15.44 -4.76 -11.78
CA ALA A 161 16.29 -5.93 -11.58
C ALA A 161 15.53 -7.25 -11.75
N VAL A 162 14.19 -7.22 -11.62
CA VAL A 162 13.33 -8.41 -11.77
C VAL A 162 13.18 -8.77 -13.25
N ASP A 163 13.27 -10.07 -13.53
CA ASP A 163 13.01 -10.63 -14.86
C ASP A 163 11.54 -10.40 -15.25
N ALA A 164 11.33 -9.56 -16.27
CA ALA A 164 9.99 -9.20 -16.74
C ALA A 164 9.18 -10.38 -17.29
N GLU A 165 9.83 -11.51 -17.64
CA GLU A 165 9.15 -12.74 -18.07
C GLU A 165 8.54 -13.52 -16.90
N LYS A 166 8.96 -13.18 -15.67
CA LYS A 166 8.47 -13.78 -14.41
C LYS A 166 7.61 -12.81 -13.63
N ASP A 167 6.98 -11.83 -14.27
CA ASP A 167 6.10 -10.88 -13.63
C ASP A 167 4.79 -10.73 -14.41
N VAL A 168 3.68 -10.54 -13.70
CA VAL A 168 2.34 -10.29 -14.26
C VAL A 168 2.30 -9.01 -15.11
N MET A 169 3.18 -8.06 -14.79
CA MET A 169 3.32 -6.80 -15.49
C MET A 169 4.79 -6.38 -15.51
N VAL A 170 5.27 -5.89 -16.66
CA VAL A 170 6.60 -5.28 -16.77
C VAL A 170 6.78 -4.21 -15.68
N PRO A 171 7.81 -4.28 -14.81
CA PRO A 171 7.97 -3.38 -13.66
C PRO A 171 7.86 -1.89 -14.00
N ALA A 172 8.47 -1.46 -15.11
CA ALA A 172 8.37 -0.08 -15.56
C ALA A 172 6.92 0.36 -15.90
N GLU A 173 6.08 -0.52 -16.45
CA GLU A 173 4.67 -0.22 -16.70
C GLU A 173 3.86 -0.18 -15.40
N ARG A 174 4.14 -1.08 -14.45
CA ARG A 174 3.55 -1.04 -13.10
C ARG A 174 3.83 0.30 -12.43
N ARG A 175 5.08 0.76 -12.46
CA ARG A 175 5.48 2.05 -11.87
C ARG A 175 4.82 3.24 -12.56
N LYS A 176 4.59 3.20 -13.89
CA LYS A 176 3.78 4.23 -14.59
C LYS A 176 2.32 4.25 -14.13
N VAL A 177 1.73 3.08 -13.87
CA VAL A 177 0.36 2.99 -13.34
C VAL A 177 0.31 3.57 -11.91
N LEU A 178 1.23 3.14 -11.04
CA LEU A 178 1.32 3.64 -9.66
C LEU A 178 1.55 5.16 -9.60
N HIS A 179 2.37 5.69 -10.50
CA HIS A 179 2.59 7.13 -10.64
C HIS A 179 1.31 7.91 -10.92
N ARG A 180 0.48 7.40 -11.85
CA ARG A 180 -0.84 7.98 -12.18
C ARG A 180 -1.86 7.82 -11.07
N LEU A 181 -1.65 6.85 -10.18
CA LEU A 181 -2.42 6.66 -8.95
C LEU A 181 -1.93 7.52 -7.79
N GLY A 182 -0.88 8.32 -7.99
CA GLY A 182 -0.38 9.30 -7.02
C GLY A 182 0.85 8.83 -6.25
N PHE A 183 1.38 7.64 -6.49
CA PHE A 183 2.56 7.16 -5.78
C PHE A 183 3.86 7.66 -6.41
N ARG A 184 4.88 7.88 -5.57
CA ARG A 184 6.22 8.32 -5.96
C ARG A 184 7.25 7.47 -5.25
N ILE A 185 8.26 7.00 -5.97
CA ILE A 185 9.32 6.13 -5.44
C ILE A 185 10.25 6.99 -4.59
N LEU A 186 10.59 6.51 -3.39
CA LEU A 186 11.54 7.17 -2.51
C LEU A 186 12.96 6.80 -2.89
N ASP A 187 13.85 7.80 -2.91
CA ASP A 187 15.27 7.65 -3.21
C ASP A 187 16.03 7.23 -1.94
N CYS A 188 15.74 6.02 -1.47
CA CYS A 188 16.42 5.38 -0.36
C CYS A 188 16.54 3.87 -0.59
N THR A 189 17.48 3.23 0.10
CA THR A 189 17.56 1.76 0.11
C THR A 189 16.30 1.18 0.74
N TYR A 190 15.77 0.12 0.13
CA TYR A 190 14.63 -0.62 0.66
C TYR A 190 14.87 -2.12 0.60
N VAL A 191 14.51 -2.82 1.67
CA VAL A 191 14.49 -4.27 1.75
C VAL A 191 13.21 -4.66 2.48
N GLN A 192 12.41 -5.52 1.87
CA GLN A 192 11.26 -6.10 2.54
C GLN A 192 11.74 -7.18 3.53
N PRO A 193 11.34 -7.12 4.81
CA PRO A 193 11.63 -8.17 5.78
C PRO A 193 11.10 -9.53 5.33
N ALA A 194 11.67 -10.61 5.85
CA ALA A 194 11.15 -11.95 5.59
C ALA A 194 9.74 -12.07 6.17
N LEU A 195 8.80 -12.58 5.37
CA LEU A 195 7.40 -12.75 5.79
C LEU A 195 7.21 -13.93 6.76
N SER A 196 8.14 -14.89 6.76
CA SER A 196 8.20 -16.01 7.72
C SER A 196 9.65 -16.43 7.97
N ALA A 197 9.87 -17.35 8.93
CA ALA A 197 11.21 -17.89 9.22
C ALA A 197 11.78 -18.74 8.07
N GLU A 198 10.92 -19.20 7.17
CA GLU A 198 11.24 -20.05 6.02
C GLU A 198 11.42 -19.25 4.71
N GLN A 199 11.08 -17.96 4.72
CA GLN A 199 11.16 -17.10 3.55
C GLN A 199 12.41 -16.20 3.59
N GLU A 200 12.96 -15.92 2.41
CA GLU A 200 14.03 -14.94 2.26
C GLU A 200 13.45 -13.52 2.19
N LYS A 201 14.29 -12.53 2.50
CA LYS A 201 13.94 -11.12 2.30
C LYS A 201 13.87 -10.78 0.82
N CYS A 202 13.03 -9.82 0.45
CA CYS A 202 12.99 -9.30 -0.90
C CYS A 202 13.84 -8.03 -1.02
N THR A 203 14.88 -8.08 -1.86
CA THR A 203 15.81 -6.94 -2.11
C THR A 203 15.57 -6.25 -3.45
N ASP A 204 14.66 -6.78 -4.27
CA ASP A 204 14.36 -6.26 -5.60
C ASP A 204 13.19 -5.26 -5.61
N LEU A 205 12.69 -4.87 -4.44
CA LEU A 205 11.57 -3.94 -4.28
C LEU A 205 12.05 -2.50 -4.05
N LEU A 206 11.21 -1.57 -4.44
CA LEU A 206 11.33 -0.14 -4.20
C LEU A 206 10.17 0.29 -3.31
N LEU A 207 10.45 1.16 -2.34
CA LEU A 207 9.43 1.79 -1.53
C LEU A 207 8.88 3.03 -2.22
N ALA A 208 7.55 3.14 -2.30
CA ALA A 208 6.87 4.32 -2.79
C ALA A 208 5.90 4.88 -1.74
N VAL A 209 5.60 6.17 -1.84
CA VAL A 209 4.65 6.87 -0.96
C VAL A 209 3.62 7.63 -1.80
N HIS A 210 2.38 7.73 -1.32
CA HIS A 210 1.37 8.54 -1.97
C HIS A 210 1.71 10.04 -1.87
N ASN A 211 1.52 10.77 -2.97
CA ASN A 211 1.95 12.16 -3.14
C ASN A 211 1.31 13.15 -2.15
N SER A 212 0.16 12.81 -1.58
CA SER A 212 -0.51 13.63 -0.57
C SER A 212 0.28 13.77 0.73
N PHE A 213 1.30 12.92 0.94
CA PHE A 213 2.16 12.96 2.13
C PHE A 213 3.52 13.62 1.85
N LEU A 214 3.79 14.03 0.60
CA LEU A 214 5.05 14.65 0.23
C LEU A 214 5.02 16.16 0.48
N GLY A 215 6.06 16.64 1.15
CA GLY A 215 6.35 18.08 1.26
C GLY A 215 7.11 18.60 0.04
N ASP A 216 7.25 19.91 -0.02
CA ASP A 216 8.14 20.59 -0.98
C ASP A 216 9.37 21.11 -0.24
N THR A 217 10.55 20.59 -0.57
CA THR A 217 11.83 21.05 0.00
C THR A 217 12.61 21.84 -1.06
N PRO A 218 13.08 23.06 -0.77
CA PRO A 218 13.99 23.77 -1.67
C PRO A 218 15.23 22.94 -1.97
N VAL A 219 15.67 22.90 -3.23
CA VAL A 219 16.87 22.13 -3.62
C VAL A 219 18.12 22.58 -2.86
N ALA A 220 18.20 23.84 -2.45
CA ALA A 220 19.29 24.36 -1.63
C ALA A 220 19.38 23.75 -0.22
N GLU A 221 18.29 23.16 0.28
CA GLU A 221 18.21 22.49 1.58
C GLU A 221 18.41 20.98 1.50
N LEU A 222 18.55 20.43 0.28
CA LEU A 222 18.78 19.01 0.06
C LEU A 222 20.26 18.64 0.30
N PRO A 223 20.53 17.39 0.74
CA PRO A 223 21.90 16.86 0.79
C PRO A 223 22.64 16.98 -0.55
N ALA A 224 23.95 17.21 -0.53
CA ALA A 224 24.75 17.42 -1.74
C ALA A 224 24.67 16.25 -2.76
N ALA A 225 24.49 15.01 -2.29
CA ALA A 225 24.32 13.84 -3.14
C ALA A 225 23.05 13.93 -4.02
N THR A 226 21.94 14.40 -3.46
CA THR A 226 20.64 14.55 -4.15
C THR A 226 20.54 15.85 -4.94
N ALA A 227 21.33 16.88 -4.58
CA ALA A 227 21.43 18.12 -5.35
C ALA A 227 22.12 17.94 -6.72
N SER A 228 23.03 16.95 -6.86
CA SER A 228 23.80 16.74 -8.10
C SER A 228 22.95 16.19 -9.27
N ALA A 229 21.87 15.47 -8.98
CA ALA A 229 20.88 15.05 -9.99
C ALA A 229 20.03 16.22 -10.54
N ALA A 230 20.13 17.42 -9.94
CA ALA A 230 19.32 18.59 -10.26
C ALA A 230 19.98 19.59 -11.23
N ALA A 231 21.11 19.26 -11.86
CA ALA A 231 21.80 20.14 -12.79
C ALA A 231 21.15 20.17 -14.19
N ALA A 232 19.90 20.65 -14.29
CA ALA A 232 19.32 21.13 -15.54
C ALA A 232 18.20 22.17 -15.29
N THR A 233 18.60 23.45 -15.34
CA THR A 233 17.84 24.65 -15.78
C THR A 233 16.47 24.99 -15.18
N ALA A 234 16.40 26.09 -14.40
CA ALA A 234 15.85 27.41 -14.79
C ALA A 234 15.59 28.28 -13.54
N ALA A 235 15.73 29.59 -13.67
CA ALA A 235 15.66 30.58 -12.60
C ALA A 235 14.28 30.59 -11.88
N GLY A 236 14.21 29.86 -10.78
CA GLY A 236 13.14 29.80 -9.79
C GLY A 236 13.64 28.91 -8.66
N ALA A 237 13.22 29.14 -7.40
CA ALA A 237 13.59 28.26 -6.30
C ALA A 237 12.99 26.87 -6.57
N LEU A 238 13.77 25.98 -7.19
CA LEU A 238 13.33 24.63 -7.52
C LEU A 238 13.06 23.90 -6.20
N THR A 239 11.84 23.39 -6.02
CA THR A 239 11.51 22.48 -4.92
C THR A 239 11.51 21.05 -5.43
N ARG A 240 11.78 20.10 -4.54
CA ARG A 240 11.60 18.67 -4.77
C ARG A 240 10.54 18.14 -3.84
N LYS A 241 9.81 17.13 -4.30
CA LYS A 241 8.95 16.33 -3.45
C LYS A 241 9.80 15.49 -2.50
N THR A 242 9.52 15.59 -1.21
CA THR A 242 10.29 14.91 -0.17
C THR A 242 9.40 14.35 0.92
N LEU A 243 9.91 13.35 1.63
CA LEU A 243 9.31 12.80 2.84
C LEU A 243 10.28 12.90 4.01
N SER A 244 9.75 13.05 5.22
CA SER A 244 10.54 13.05 6.46
C SER A 244 11.29 11.72 6.61
N SER A 245 12.62 11.77 6.69
CA SER A 245 13.44 10.56 6.92
C SER A 245 13.11 9.87 8.26
N PRO A 246 12.93 10.60 9.39
CA PRO A 246 12.44 10.01 10.63
C PRO A 246 11.09 9.27 10.51
N LEU A 247 10.20 9.70 9.61
CA LEU A 247 8.92 9.04 9.39
C LEU A 247 9.10 7.70 8.67
N ILE A 248 9.96 7.66 7.65
CA ILE A 248 10.30 6.42 6.94
C ILE A 248 10.96 5.44 7.92
N LEU A 249 11.92 5.91 8.72
CA LEU A 249 12.60 5.06 9.70
C LEU A 249 11.63 4.50 10.75
N ALA A 250 10.69 5.30 11.26
CA ALA A 250 9.67 4.82 12.20
C ALA A 250 8.77 3.73 11.60
N PHE A 251 8.41 3.86 10.31
CA PHE A 251 7.70 2.81 9.59
C PHE A 251 8.56 1.54 9.45
N MET A 252 9.83 1.66 9.07
CA MET A 252 10.74 0.51 8.96
C MET A 252 10.94 -0.21 10.29
N GLU A 253 11.09 0.53 11.39
CA GLU A 253 11.21 -0.04 12.73
C GLU A 253 9.98 -0.88 13.11
N GLU A 254 8.79 -0.38 12.83
CA GLU A 254 7.57 -1.15 13.10
C GLU A 254 7.44 -2.33 12.14
N PHE A 255 7.65 -2.13 10.84
CA PHE A 255 7.51 -3.17 9.83
C PHE A 255 8.45 -4.36 10.06
N PHE A 256 9.74 -4.10 10.31
CA PHE A 256 10.71 -5.14 10.69
C PHE A 256 10.34 -5.79 12.03
N SER A 257 9.90 -5.01 13.03
CA SER A 257 9.50 -5.58 14.32
C SER A 257 8.29 -6.50 14.20
N VAL A 258 7.34 -6.19 13.33
CA VAL A 258 6.11 -7.00 13.13
C VAL A 258 6.42 -8.30 12.40
N LEU A 259 7.28 -8.25 11.37
CA LEU A 259 7.57 -9.41 10.55
C LEU A 259 8.67 -10.31 11.13
N MET A 260 9.70 -9.71 11.73
CA MET A 260 10.91 -10.40 12.19
C MET A 260 11.16 -10.30 13.70
N GLY A 261 10.25 -9.66 14.45
CA GLY A 261 10.38 -9.45 15.88
C GLY A 261 11.30 -8.28 16.26
N ALA A 262 11.14 -7.74 17.47
CA ALA A 262 11.85 -6.54 17.92
C ALA A 262 13.39 -6.68 18.00
N GLU A 263 13.91 -7.90 18.12
CA GLU A 263 15.35 -8.12 18.13
C GLU A 263 16.01 -7.89 16.75
N SER A 264 15.24 -8.01 15.66
CA SER A 264 15.73 -7.69 14.31
C SER A 264 16.26 -6.26 14.21
N LEU A 265 15.69 -5.32 14.97
CA LEU A 265 16.12 -3.91 14.99
C LEU A 265 17.57 -3.72 15.48
N LYS A 266 18.17 -4.75 16.09
CA LYS A 266 19.54 -4.71 16.61
C LYS A 266 20.48 -5.66 15.88
N THR A 267 19.95 -6.72 15.27
CA THR A 267 20.74 -7.82 14.74
C THR A 267 20.68 -7.92 13.22
N ASP A 268 19.64 -7.36 12.61
CA ASP A 268 19.39 -7.49 11.19
C ASP A 268 20.25 -6.52 10.37
N ALA A 269 21.11 -7.07 9.51
CA ALA A 269 22.08 -6.27 8.76
C ALA A 269 21.41 -5.26 7.81
N ASP A 270 20.27 -5.62 7.21
CA ASP A 270 19.57 -4.77 6.25
C ASP A 270 18.86 -3.62 6.96
N PHE A 271 18.17 -3.91 8.07
CA PHE A 271 17.59 -2.85 8.91
C PHE A 271 18.67 -1.88 9.41
N LEU A 272 19.81 -2.38 9.90
CA LEU A 272 20.90 -1.54 10.39
C LEU A 272 21.51 -0.67 9.27
N ALA A 273 21.55 -1.18 8.04
CA ALA A 273 21.98 -0.40 6.87
C ALA A 273 20.98 0.72 6.56
N ILE A 274 19.67 0.41 6.52
CA ILE A 274 18.59 1.39 6.32
C ILE A 274 18.64 2.46 7.42
N GLN A 275 18.77 2.07 8.69
CA GLN A 275 18.87 2.99 9.82
C GLN A 275 20.08 3.92 9.67
N LYS A 276 21.25 3.38 9.33
CA LYS A 276 22.47 4.16 9.13
C LYS A 276 22.33 5.16 7.98
N GLU A 277 21.61 4.80 6.92
CA GLU A 277 21.33 5.67 5.78
C GLU A 277 20.36 6.79 6.15
N LEU A 278 19.23 6.47 6.79
CA LEU A 278 18.13 7.40 7.05
C LEU A 278 18.38 8.33 8.24
N GLN A 279 19.01 7.84 9.32
CA GLN A 279 19.20 8.58 10.56
C GLN A 279 19.91 9.95 10.43
N PRO A 280 20.97 10.12 9.60
CA PRO A 280 21.59 11.43 9.43
C PRO A 280 20.80 12.39 8.54
N GLN A 281 19.79 11.89 7.81
CA GLN A 281 19.02 12.66 6.84
C GLN A 281 17.82 13.31 7.51
N LYS A 282 17.47 14.53 7.07
CA LYS A 282 16.19 15.16 7.45
C LYS A 282 15.05 14.69 6.56
N VAL A 283 15.33 14.53 5.28
CA VAL A 283 14.35 14.23 4.24
C VAL A 283 14.92 13.27 3.21
N VAL A 284 14.05 12.50 2.59
CA VAL A 284 14.32 11.64 1.42
C VAL A 284 13.58 12.22 0.23
N THR A 285 14.24 12.31 -0.92
CA THR A 285 13.63 12.77 -2.18
C THR A 285 12.75 11.70 -2.80
N ALA A 286 11.66 12.10 -3.44
CA ALA A 286 10.83 11.22 -4.23
C ALA A 286 11.08 11.44 -5.73
N GLN A 287 11.13 10.36 -6.51
CA GLN A 287 11.26 10.42 -7.97
C GLN A 287 10.02 11.06 -8.60
N ASP A 288 10.20 11.91 -9.60
CA ASP A 288 9.13 12.74 -10.20
C ASP A 288 8.03 11.96 -10.92
#